data_AF-A0A920A5S5-F1
#
_entry.id   AF-A0A920A5S5-F1
#
_cell.length_a   1.000
_cell.length_b   1.000
_cell.length_c   1.000
_cell.angle_alpha   90.00
_cell.angle_beta   90.00
_cell.angle_gamma   90.00
#
_symmetry.space_group_name_H-M   'P 1'
#
loop_
_entity.id
_entity.type
_entity.pdbx_description
1 polymer ?
#
loop_
_entity_poly.entity_id
_entity_poly.type
_entity_poly.pdbx_seq_one_letter_code
_entity_poly.pdbx_strand_id
1 'polypeptide(L)'
;MYLPDKAKDIEKLVICSLESALNGGISQSKIDAALHQLEISQREISGGSMPYGLQLILGAMGGCIHDEDPIALLDINKNIELLKEKVKSSNYIDTLIKDCLLNNNHRLLFELKADPEFNDKENSYYKDYLAQKSKELDEASKKEIIELSSRLNDRQNQIDDESILPKIEKKDIPDSRSFPEISSQNNKKFYKAGTNGIIYHDYIFSLEDLNEKEIGLASLYAYVLTNIGLSDKSYDEIQEYQSLITGNISASIKPDINHLTGEQKLSLIISAKSLEKNASKMRDLIIESINDARFDETKRIQELIQHSIARNEEAISSNGHGLAMDYAAGGISSFAALSASMFGIKKLQGIKSIINKFGIEKGV
;
A
#
# COMPACT_ATOMS: atom_id res chain seq x y z
N MET A 1 10.65 -7.50 -14.21
CA MET A 1 10.15 -8.32 -15.33
C MET A 1 9.80 -7.34 -16.44
N TYR A 2 10.60 -7.28 -17.50
CA TYR A 2 10.35 -6.40 -18.64
C TYR A 2 9.98 -7.30 -19.81
N LEU A 3 8.74 -7.20 -20.28
CA LEU A 3 8.23 -7.95 -21.42
C LEU A 3 8.19 -6.99 -22.62
N PRO A 4 9.32 -6.82 -23.36
CA PRO A 4 9.35 -5.90 -24.49
C PRO A 4 8.31 -6.28 -25.55
N ASP A 5 7.70 -5.26 -26.16
CA ASP A 5 6.82 -5.38 -27.33
C ASP A 5 5.56 -6.24 -27.10
N LYS A 6 5.12 -6.36 -25.85
CA LYS A 6 3.87 -7.06 -25.47
C LYS A 6 2.66 -6.14 -25.34
N ALA A 7 2.79 -4.83 -25.63
CA ALA A 7 1.69 -3.87 -25.47
C ALA A 7 0.39 -4.29 -26.21
N LYS A 8 0.51 -4.74 -27.46
CA LYS A 8 -0.65 -5.22 -28.25
C LYS A 8 -1.21 -6.56 -27.75
N ASP A 9 -0.35 -7.45 -27.26
CA ASP A 9 -0.76 -8.72 -26.68
C ASP A 9 -1.56 -8.47 -25.38
N ILE A 10 -1.12 -7.51 -24.56
CA ILE A 10 -1.81 -7.07 -23.34
C ILE A 10 -3.13 -6.39 -23.68
N GLU A 11 -3.17 -5.48 -24.66
CA GLU A 11 -4.41 -4.85 -25.12
C GLU A 11 -5.42 -5.93 -25.53
N LYS A 12 -4.99 -6.89 -26.35
CA LYS A 12 -5.84 -8.01 -26.77
C LYS A 12 -6.32 -8.83 -25.58
N LEU A 13 -5.45 -9.14 -24.62
CA LEU A 13 -5.82 -9.88 -23.42
C LEU A 13 -6.88 -9.14 -22.59
N VAL A 14 -6.74 -7.82 -22.43
CA VAL A 14 -7.71 -6.98 -21.71
C VAL A 14 -9.06 -7.00 -22.42
N ILE A 15 -9.10 -6.75 -23.73
CA ILE A 15 -10.33 -6.74 -24.51
C ILE A 15 -11.00 -8.12 -24.49
N CYS A 16 -10.25 -9.20 -24.74
CA CYS A 16 -10.79 -10.55 -24.68
C CYS A 16 -11.31 -10.92 -23.28
N SER A 17 -10.71 -10.40 -22.21
CA SER A 17 -11.19 -10.62 -20.84
C SER A 17 -12.52 -9.91 -20.57
N LEU A 18 -12.67 -8.68 -21.07
CA LEU A 18 -13.93 -7.92 -20.99
C LEU A 18 -15.04 -8.61 -21.80
N GLU A 19 -14.74 -9.08 -23.01
CA GLU A 19 -15.67 -9.84 -23.85
C GLU A 19 -16.05 -11.18 -23.20
N SER A 20 -15.09 -11.88 -22.59
CA SER A 20 -15.36 -13.14 -21.88
C SER A 20 -16.25 -12.92 -20.66
N ALA A 21 -16.07 -11.80 -19.95
CA ALA A 21 -16.93 -11.42 -18.83
C ALA A 21 -18.38 -11.18 -19.27
N LEU A 22 -18.60 -10.61 -20.46
CA LEU A 22 -19.95 -10.43 -21.02
C LEU A 22 -20.58 -11.75 -21.49
N ASN A 23 -19.80 -12.63 -22.12
CA ASN A 23 -20.33 -13.88 -22.66
C ASN A 23 -20.60 -14.95 -21.58
N GLY A 24 -19.79 -14.98 -20.52
CA GLY A 24 -19.93 -15.91 -19.39
C GLY A 24 -20.74 -15.37 -18.22
N GLY A 25 -20.99 -14.05 -18.19
CA GLY A 25 -21.54 -13.33 -17.05
C GLY A 25 -20.54 -13.24 -15.88
N ILE A 26 -20.68 -12.20 -15.07
CA ILE A 26 -19.95 -12.10 -13.79
C ILE A 26 -20.80 -12.75 -12.70
N SER A 27 -20.22 -13.66 -11.92
CA SER A 27 -20.96 -14.31 -10.83
C SER A 27 -21.44 -13.27 -9.80
N GLN A 28 -22.66 -13.44 -9.29
CA GLN A 28 -23.21 -12.55 -8.26
C GLN A 28 -22.30 -12.46 -7.03
N SER A 29 -21.65 -13.57 -6.66
CA SER A 29 -20.66 -13.61 -5.58
C SER A 29 -19.51 -12.60 -5.77
N LYS A 30 -18.94 -12.50 -6.99
CA LYS A 30 -17.86 -11.54 -7.29
C LYS A 30 -18.35 -10.09 -7.24
N ILE A 31 -19.58 -9.86 -7.68
CA ILE A 31 -20.22 -8.55 -7.60
C ILE A 31 -20.46 -8.14 -6.15
N ASP A 32 -21.00 -9.05 -5.33
CA ASP A 32 -21.24 -8.83 -3.91
C ASP A 32 -19.93 -8.58 -3.15
N ALA A 33 -18.87 -9.30 -3.50
CA ALA A 33 -17.53 -9.10 -2.96
C ALA A 33 -16.97 -7.71 -3.30
N ALA A 34 -17.09 -7.27 -4.56
CA ALA A 34 -16.64 -5.94 -4.97
C ALA A 34 -17.42 -4.82 -4.28
N LEU A 35 -18.74 -4.96 -4.14
CA LEU A 35 -19.58 -4.02 -3.39
C LEU A 35 -19.22 -3.98 -1.91
N HIS A 36 -18.90 -5.13 -1.31
CA HIS A 36 -18.43 -5.22 0.06
C HIS A 36 -17.09 -4.51 0.26
N GLN A 37 -16.11 -4.72 -0.65
CA GLN A 37 -14.83 -4.00 -0.61
C GLN A 37 -15.03 -2.49 -0.70
N LEU A 38 -15.87 -2.03 -1.63
CA LEU A 38 -16.18 -0.62 -1.80
C LEU A 38 -16.86 -0.03 -0.56
N GLU A 39 -17.80 -0.76 0.05
CA GLU A 39 -18.46 -0.31 1.28
C GLU A 39 -17.45 -0.14 2.42
N ILE A 40 -16.54 -1.09 2.62
CA ILE A 40 -15.51 -0.96 3.65
C ILE A 40 -14.57 0.21 3.35
N SER A 41 -14.08 0.35 2.12
CA SER A 41 -13.14 1.42 1.78
C SER A 41 -13.74 2.81 1.99
N GLN A 42 -15.05 2.97 1.77
CA GLN A 42 -15.75 4.22 2.01
C GLN A 42 -16.05 4.46 3.50
N ARG A 43 -16.33 3.40 4.26
CA ARG A 43 -16.59 3.50 5.71
C ARG A 43 -15.31 3.74 6.53
N GLU A 44 -14.17 3.30 6.03
CA GLU A 44 -12.90 3.34 6.75
C GLU A 44 -12.39 4.78 6.94
N ILE A 45 -12.28 5.17 8.21
CA ILE A 45 -11.66 6.44 8.59
C ILE A 45 -10.22 6.15 8.98
N SER A 46 -9.28 6.44 8.09
CA SER A 46 -7.86 6.25 8.38
C SER A 46 -7.26 7.51 9.01
N GLY A 47 -6.75 7.42 10.24
CA GLY A 47 -6.01 8.51 10.89
C GLY A 47 -4.52 8.57 10.53
N GLY A 48 -4.11 7.96 9.40
CA GLY A 48 -2.73 7.80 8.99
C GLY A 48 -2.12 9.06 8.35
N SER A 49 -1.66 8.94 7.10
CA SER A 49 -0.94 10.00 6.38
C SER A 49 -1.74 11.28 6.15
N MET A 50 -3.07 11.20 6.18
CA MET A 50 -3.96 12.32 5.89
C MET A 50 -5.05 12.44 6.96
N PRO A 51 -5.18 13.61 7.63
CA PRO A 51 -6.28 13.84 8.55
C PRO A 51 -7.64 13.68 7.87
N TYR A 52 -8.62 13.12 8.58
CA TYR A 52 -9.95 12.83 8.03
C TYR A 52 -10.64 14.07 7.44
N GLY A 53 -10.49 15.24 8.08
CA GLY A 53 -11.04 16.50 7.53
C GLY A 53 -10.49 16.84 6.14
N LEU A 54 -9.20 16.58 5.90
CA LEU A 54 -8.60 16.77 4.57
C LEU A 54 -9.10 15.71 3.57
N GLN A 55 -9.31 14.47 4.01
CA GLN A 55 -9.95 13.43 3.17
C GLN A 55 -11.35 13.86 2.71
N LEU A 56 -12.16 14.43 3.61
CA LEU A 56 -13.48 14.95 3.28
C LEU A 56 -13.43 16.10 2.28
N ILE A 57 -12.51 17.06 2.48
CA ILE A 57 -12.32 18.18 1.55
C ILE A 57 -11.95 17.67 0.15
N LEU A 58 -11.00 16.75 0.05
CA LEU A 58 -10.58 16.18 -1.23
C LEU A 58 -11.68 15.34 -1.89
N GLY A 59 -12.45 14.59 -1.10
CA GLY A 59 -13.60 13.82 -1.59
C GLY A 59 -14.73 14.69 -2.14
N ALA A 60 -14.97 15.85 -1.51
CA ALA A 60 -15.95 16.84 -1.96
C ALA A 60 -15.44 17.74 -3.10
N MET A 61 -14.12 17.80 -3.31
CA MET A 61 -13.48 18.78 -4.18
C MET A 61 -13.94 18.69 -5.63
N GLY A 62 -14.15 17.47 -6.16
CA GLY A 62 -14.66 17.29 -7.51
C GLY A 62 -16.01 17.98 -7.71
N GLY A 63 -16.93 17.83 -6.75
CA GLY A 63 -18.23 18.50 -6.80
C GLY A 63 -18.10 20.01 -6.69
N CYS A 64 -17.21 20.51 -5.84
CA CYS A 64 -16.95 21.95 -5.72
C CYS A 64 -16.33 22.56 -7.00
N ILE A 65 -15.41 21.86 -7.68
CA ILE A 65 -14.70 22.38 -8.87
C ILE A 65 -15.60 22.37 -10.10
N HIS A 66 -16.54 21.43 -10.18
CA HIS A 66 -17.40 21.22 -11.34
C HIS A 66 -18.84 21.70 -11.14
N ASP A 67 -19.10 22.53 -10.13
CA ASP A 67 -20.42 23.08 -9.78
C ASP A 67 -21.51 22.01 -9.53
N GLU A 68 -21.14 20.86 -8.95
CA GLU A 68 -22.06 19.81 -8.50
C GLU A 68 -22.32 19.88 -6.98
N ASP A 69 -23.14 18.97 -6.44
CA ASP A 69 -23.41 18.89 -4.99
C ASP A 69 -22.28 18.14 -4.26
N PRO A 70 -21.39 18.83 -3.52
CA PRO A 70 -20.31 18.18 -2.79
C PRO A 70 -20.81 17.31 -1.64
N ILE A 71 -22.01 17.57 -1.10
CA ILE A 71 -22.57 16.79 0.02
C ILE A 71 -23.03 15.42 -0.48
N ALA A 72 -23.57 15.35 -1.70
CA ALA A 72 -23.95 14.09 -2.32
C ALA A 72 -22.75 13.13 -2.48
N LEU A 73 -21.53 13.65 -2.67
CA LEU A 73 -20.30 12.84 -2.74
C LEU A 73 -19.90 12.25 -1.39
N LEU A 74 -20.32 12.88 -0.29
CA LEU A 74 -20.00 12.44 1.08
C LEU A 74 -21.06 11.50 1.68
N ASP A 75 -22.26 11.42 1.10
CA ASP A 75 -23.34 10.55 1.57
C ASP A 75 -23.13 9.08 1.14
N ILE A 76 -22.18 8.43 1.80
CA ILE A 76 -21.76 7.05 1.51
C ILE A 76 -22.94 6.06 1.60
N ASN A 77 -23.77 6.16 2.63
CA ASN A 77 -24.84 5.17 2.86
C ASN A 77 -25.85 5.19 1.70
N LYS A 78 -26.36 6.39 1.35
CA LYS A 78 -27.31 6.55 0.25
C LYS A 78 -26.74 6.07 -1.09
N ASN A 79 -25.48 6.41 -1.38
CA ASN A 79 -24.83 6.02 -2.63
C ASN A 79 -24.59 4.50 -2.71
N ILE A 80 -24.19 3.86 -1.62
CA ILE A 80 -23.99 2.40 -1.56
C ILE A 80 -25.32 1.66 -1.69
N GLU A 81 -26.40 2.13 -1.05
CA GLU A 81 -27.74 1.55 -1.21
C GLU A 81 -28.24 1.67 -2.66
N LEU A 82 -28.12 2.86 -3.25
CA LEU A 82 -28.46 3.08 -4.66
C LEU A 82 -27.69 2.12 -5.58
N LEU A 83 -26.39 1.96 -5.34
CA LEU A 83 -25.56 1.06 -6.13
C LEU A 83 -25.98 -0.40 -5.97
N LYS A 84 -26.26 -0.85 -4.74
CA LYS A 84 -26.78 -2.19 -4.46
C LYS A 84 -28.09 -2.47 -5.19
N GLU A 85 -29.01 -1.51 -5.25
CA GLU A 85 -30.27 -1.66 -6.00
C GLU A 85 -30.04 -1.73 -7.52
N LYS A 86 -29.20 -0.87 -8.09
CA LYS A 86 -28.91 -0.87 -9.53
C LYS A 86 -28.30 -2.20 -9.97
N VAL A 87 -27.38 -2.72 -9.18
CA VAL A 87 -26.63 -3.95 -9.47
C VAL A 87 -27.48 -5.22 -9.40
N LYS A 88 -28.64 -5.20 -8.73
CA LYS A 88 -29.61 -6.31 -8.79
C LYS A 88 -30.17 -6.53 -10.19
N SER A 89 -30.15 -5.51 -11.06
CA SER A 89 -30.55 -5.66 -12.45
C SER A 89 -29.46 -6.42 -13.20
N SER A 90 -29.80 -7.60 -13.75
CA SER A 90 -28.84 -8.51 -14.38
C SER A 90 -27.96 -7.87 -15.46
N ASN A 91 -28.45 -6.84 -16.13
CA ASN A 91 -27.75 -6.21 -17.25
C ASN A 91 -26.99 -4.94 -16.86
N TYR A 92 -27.04 -4.48 -15.60
CA TYR A 92 -26.46 -3.19 -15.23
C TYR A 92 -24.95 -3.16 -15.43
N ILE A 93 -24.23 -4.14 -14.86
CA ILE A 93 -22.77 -4.26 -15.01
C ILE A 93 -22.38 -4.54 -16.46
N ASP A 94 -23.11 -5.42 -17.15
CA ASP A 94 -22.86 -5.75 -18.55
C ASP A 94 -22.99 -4.54 -19.47
N THR A 95 -23.99 -3.69 -19.22
CA THR A 95 -24.20 -2.43 -19.95
C THR A 95 -23.02 -1.48 -19.72
N LEU A 96 -22.53 -1.35 -18.49
CA LEU A 96 -21.37 -0.52 -18.18
C LEU A 96 -20.09 -1.02 -18.86
N ILE A 97 -19.82 -2.33 -18.83
CA ILE A 97 -18.65 -2.91 -19.51
C ILE A 97 -18.73 -2.63 -21.01
N LYS A 98 -19.90 -2.85 -21.60
CA LYS A 98 -20.12 -2.64 -23.03
C LYS A 98 -19.97 -1.17 -23.44
N ASP A 99 -20.65 -0.27 -22.75
CA ASP A 99 -20.75 1.13 -23.18
C ASP A 99 -19.55 1.97 -22.74
N CYS A 100 -19.04 1.78 -21.51
CA CYS A 100 -17.96 2.60 -20.97
C CYS A 100 -16.55 2.09 -21.34
N LEU A 101 -16.39 0.80 -21.62
CA LEU A 101 -15.06 0.20 -21.87
C LEU A 101 -14.91 -0.32 -23.31
N LEU A 102 -15.79 -1.22 -23.76
CA LEU A 102 -15.63 -1.87 -25.07
C LEU A 102 -15.94 -0.93 -26.24
N ASN A 103 -17.10 -0.26 -26.19
CA ASN A 103 -17.56 0.65 -27.24
C ASN A 103 -16.97 2.06 -27.13
N ASN A 104 -16.26 2.35 -26.04
CA ASN A 104 -15.65 3.65 -25.84
C ASN A 104 -14.33 3.79 -26.62
N ASN A 105 -14.38 4.54 -27.72
CA ASN A 105 -13.21 4.81 -28.56
C ASN A 105 -12.24 5.84 -27.96
N HIS A 106 -12.60 6.52 -26.86
CA HIS A 106 -11.72 7.44 -26.16
C HIS A 106 -10.74 6.66 -25.27
N ARG A 107 -9.85 5.89 -25.91
CA ARG A 107 -8.92 4.94 -25.28
C ARG A 107 -7.49 5.15 -25.80
N LEU A 108 -6.52 5.11 -24.89
CA LEU A 108 -5.09 5.26 -25.19
C LEU A 108 -4.33 3.98 -24.81
N LEU A 109 -3.60 3.40 -25.76
CA LEU A 109 -2.57 2.40 -25.48
C LEU A 109 -1.23 3.11 -25.31
N PHE A 110 -0.72 3.14 -24.07
CA PHE A 110 0.55 3.77 -23.73
C PHE A 110 1.60 2.70 -23.36
N GLU A 111 2.79 2.79 -23.95
CA GLU A 111 3.91 1.89 -23.69
C GLU A 111 5.14 2.69 -23.25
N LEU A 112 5.64 2.43 -22.04
CA LEU A 112 6.87 3.01 -21.52
C LEU A 112 8.01 2.00 -21.68
N LYS A 113 9.01 2.36 -22.49
CA LYS A 113 10.19 1.51 -22.75
C LYS A 113 11.40 2.00 -21.97
N ALA A 114 12.13 1.07 -21.37
CA ALA A 114 13.39 1.39 -20.69
C ALA A 114 14.46 1.74 -21.74
N ASP A 115 15.06 2.92 -21.61
CA ASP A 115 16.24 3.35 -22.38
C ASP A 115 17.44 3.39 -21.44
N PRO A 116 18.42 2.46 -21.56
CA PRO A 116 19.62 2.44 -20.72
C PRO A 116 20.45 3.73 -20.76
N GLU A 117 20.33 4.49 -21.85
CA GLU A 117 21.06 5.75 -22.06
C GLU A 117 20.21 6.98 -21.68
N PHE A 118 18.99 6.81 -21.15
CA PHE A 118 18.06 7.91 -20.88
C PHE A 118 18.69 9.03 -20.05
N ASN A 119 19.31 8.67 -18.93
CA ASN A 119 19.96 9.64 -18.03
C ASN A 119 21.15 10.34 -18.71
N ASP A 120 21.93 9.62 -19.52
CA ASP A 120 23.07 10.20 -20.23
C ASP A 120 22.63 11.17 -21.34
N LYS A 121 21.55 10.83 -22.06
CA LYS A 121 20.91 11.70 -23.05
C LYS A 121 20.31 12.94 -22.40
N GLU A 122 19.61 12.79 -21.27
CA GLU A 122 19.03 13.90 -20.52
C GLU A 122 20.12 14.84 -19.98
N ASN A 123 21.18 14.30 -19.38
CA ASN A 123 22.33 15.07 -18.92
C ASN A 123 23.03 15.82 -20.07
N SER A 124 23.20 15.17 -21.22
CA SER A 124 23.81 15.79 -22.40
C SER A 124 22.92 16.91 -22.96
N TYR A 125 21.61 16.67 -23.04
CA TYR A 125 20.63 17.68 -23.43
C TYR A 125 20.70 18.91 -22.53
N TYR A 126 20.66 18.74 -21.20
CA TYR A 126 20.74 19.87 -20.28
C TYR A 126 22.10 20.57 -20.32
N LYS A 127 23.19 19.83 -20.50
CA LYS A 127 24.53 20.41 -20.65
C LYS A 127 24.61 21.30 -21.90
N ASP A 128 24.11 20.82 -23.03
CA ASP A 128 24.11 21.56 -24.29
C ASP A 128 23.15 22.75 -24.24
N TYR A 129 21.96 22.56 -23.65
CA TYR A 129 20.98 23.61 -23.40
C TYR A 129 21.58 24.75 -22.55
N LEU A 130 22.24 24.41 -21.44
CA LEU A 130 22.92 25.38 -20.57
C LEU A 130 24.10 26.06 -21.28
N ALA A 131 24.87 25.32 -22.08
CA ALA A 131 25.96 25.89 -22.87
C ALA A 131 25.46 26.88 -23.93
N GLN A 132 24.35 26.58 -24.60
CA GLN A 132 23.72 27.48 -25.56
C GLN A 132 23.17 28.72 -24.85
N LYS A 133 22.39 28.54 -23.77
CA LYS A 133 21.86 29.66 -22.99
C LYS A 133 22.95 30.56 -22.45
N SER A 134 24.07 29.99 -22.01
CA SER A 134 25.23 30.76 -21.54
C SER A 134 25.89 31.61 -22.63
N LYS A 135 25.84 31.18 -23.90
CA LYS A 135 26.36 31.96 -25.04
C LYS A 135 25.44 33.11 -25.43
N GLU A 136 24.13 33.00 -25.18
CA GLU A 136 23.14 34.04 -25.44
C GLU A 136 23.23 35.19 -24.41
N LEU A 137 23.91 34.98 -23.27
CA LEU A 137 24.09 36.01 -22.25
C LEU A 137 25.19 37.01 -22.65
N ASP A 138 24.82 38.29 -22.65
CA ASP A 138 25.79 39.37 -22.69
C ASP A 138 26.48 39.58 -21.33
N GLU A 139 27.51 40.42 -21.30
CA GLU A 139 28.29 40.68 -20.08
C GLU A 139 27.45 41.35 -18.98
N ALA A 140 26.44 42.15 -19.35
CA ALA A 140 25.53 42.77 -18.40
C ALA A 140 24.67 41.72 -17.69
N SER A 141 24.07 40.79 -18.44
CA SER A 141 23.24 39.71 -17.92
C SER A 141 24.06 38.74 -17.06
N LYS A 142 25.31 38.43 -17.45
CA LYS A 142 26.21 37.61 -16.62
C LYS A 142 26.50 38.26 -15.28
N LYS A 143 26.78 39.56 -15.29
CA LYS A 143 27.03 40.33 -14.06
C LYS A 143 25.79 40.35 -13.17
N GLU A 144 24.60 40.52 -13.76
CA GLU A 144 23.33 40.49 -13.05
C GLU A 144 23.07 39.13 -12.38
N ILE A 145 23.32 38.01 -13.07
CA ILE A 145 23.15 36.67 -12.49
C ILE A 145 24.09 36.45 -11.30
N ILE A 146 25.34 36.90 -11.39
CA ILE A 146 26.31 36.81 -10.29
C ILE A 146 25.86 37.64 -9.10
N GLU A 147 25.41 38.87 -9.34
CA GLU A 147 24.92 39.76 -8.29
C GLU A 147 23.65 39.21 -7.64
N LEU A 148 22.71 38.68 -8.43
CA LEU A 148 21.50 38.03 -7.94
C LEU A 148 21.84 36.78 -7.11
N SER A 149 22.80 35.97 -7.55
CA SER A 149 23.26 34.79 -6.80
C SER A 149 23.90 35.17 -5.47
N SER A 150 24.70 36.24 -5.44
CA SER A 150 25.26 36.78 -4.19
C SER A 150 24.16 37.28 -3.26
N ARG A 151 23.22 38.09 -3.77
CA ARG A 151 22.08 38.59 -3.00
C ARG A 151 21.20 37.46 -2.48
N LEU A 152 20.99 36.40 -3.26
CA LEU A 152 20.24 35.23 -2.85
C LEU A 152 20.96 34.50 -1.72
N ASN A 153 22.27 34.31 -1.83
CA ASN A 153 23.09 33.71 -0.78
C ASN A 153 23.04 34.54 0.51
N ASP A 154 23.17 35.87 0.41
CA ASP A 154 23.06 36.76 1.56
C ASP A 154 21.66 36.69 2.20
N ARG A 155 20.60 36.63 1.39
CA ARG A 155 19.21 36.50 1.86
C ARG A 155 18.94 35.16 2.55
N GLN A 156 19.51 34.06 2.05
CA GLN A 156 19.38 32.73 2.65
C GLN A 156 20.14 32.60 3.97
N ASN A 157 21.23 33.35 4.14
CA ASN A 157 22.02 33.39 5.38
C ASN A 157 21.55 34.49 6.37
N GLN A 158 20.66 35.38 5.96
CA GLN A 158 20.10 36.41 6.82
C GLN A 158 19.25 35.77 7.93
N ILE A 159 19.46 36.23 9.17
CA ILE A 159 18.61 35.87 10.31
C ILE A 159 17.36 36.73 10.25
N ASP A 160 16.20 36.10 10.00
CA ASP A 160 14.89 36.76 9.96
C ASP A 160 14.29 36.91 11.37
N ASP A 161 13.46 37.93 11.56
CA ASP A 161 12.73 38.16 12.80
C ASP A 161 11.55 37.18 12.93
N GLU A 162 11.71 36.15 13.74
CA GLU A 162 10.68 35.14 13.99
C GLU A 162 9.48 35.66 14.79
N SER A 163 9.52 36.87 15.37
CA SER A 163 8.44 37.40 16.21
C SER A 163 7.19 37.81 15.41
N ILE A 164 7.32 38.01 14.10
CA ILE A 164 6.20 38.36 13.21
C ILE A 164 5.26 37.19 12.92
N LEU A 165 5.70 35.95 13.19
CA LEU A 165 4.89 34.75 12.98
C LEU A 165 4.00 34.47 14.19
N PRO A 166 2.72 34.09 14.00
CA PRO A 166 1.91 33.59 15.11
C PRO A 166 2.53 32.32 15.68
N LYS A 167 2.56 32.22 17.01
CA LYS A 167 3.11 31.06 17.75
C LYS A 167 2.07 30.53 18.72
N ILE A 168 2.08 29.22 18.91
CA ILE A 168 1.44 28.59 20.07
C ILE A 168 2.41 28.62 21.24
N GLU A 169 1.88 28.72 22.46
CA GLU A 169 2.65 28.68 23.69
C GLU A 169 2.64 27.28 24.29
N LYS A 170 3.61 26.99 25.17
CA LYS A 170 3.66 25.71 25.90
C LYS A 170 2.35 25.41 26.66
N LYS A 171 1.64 26.45 27.12
CA LYS A 171 0.34 26.33 27.81
C LYS A 171 -0.80 25.83 26.91
N ASP A 172 -0.66 25.91 25.58
CA ASP A 172 -1.65 25.42 24.62
C ASP A 172 -1.52 23.89 24.41
N ILE A 173 -0.45 23.27 24.92
CA ILE A 173 -0.22 21.82 24.87
C ILE A 173 -0.92 21.18 26.08
N PRO A 174 -1.86 20.24 25.88
CA PRO A 174 -2.49 19.54 26.99
C PRO A 174 -1.46 18.79 27.86
N ASP A 175 -1.59 18.91 29.19
CA ASP A 175 -0.68 18.28 30.15
C ASP A 175 -0.73 16.74 30.14
N SER A 176 -1.80 16.16 29.59
CA SER A 176 -1.98 14.71 29.52
C SER A 176 -2.66 14.27 28.23
N ARG A 177 -2.43 13.01 27.85
CA ARG A 177 -3.11 12.36 26.72
C ARG A 177 -4.28 11.54 27.25
N SER A 178 -5.42 11.63 26.55
CA SER A 178 -6.53 10.71 26.77
C SER A 178 -6.27 9.41 26.00
N PHE A 179 -6.40 8.28 26.67
CA PHE A 179 -6.33 6.96 26.05
C PHE A 179 -7.73 6.31 26.07
N PRO A 180 -8.06 5.48 25.07
CA PRO A 180 -9.33 4.78 25.05
C PRO A 180 -9.47 3.84 26.25
N GLU A 181 -10.68 3.74 26.79
CA GLU A 181 -10.99 2.77 27.83
C GLU A 181 -10.85 1.34 27.28
N ILE A 182 -10.20 0.48 28.08
CA ILE A 182 -9.94 -0.92 27.73
C ILE A 182 -10.85 -1.80 28.55
N SER A 183 -11.70 -2.60 27.90
CA SER A 183 -12.39 -3.70 28.57
C SER A 183 -11.64 -5.02 28.30
N SER A 184 -11.55 -5.87 29.32
CA SER A 184 -10.80 -7.13 29.24
C SER A 184 -11.72 -8.32 29.56
N GLN A 185 -11.69 -9.35 28.71
CA GLN A 185 -12.45 -10.59 28.93
C GLN A 185 -11.65 -11.78 28.37
N ASN A 186 -11.41 -12.81 29.18
CA ASN A 186 -10.75 -14.07 28.77
C ASN A 186 -9.48 -13.84 27.91
N ASN A 187 -8.54 -13.04 28.42
CA ASN A 187 -7.28 -12.62 27.75
C ASN A 187 -7.44 -11.78 26.47
N LYS A 188 -8.66 -11.36 26.12
CA LYS A 188 -8.93 -10.41 25.03
C LYS A 188 -9.05 -9.01 25.58
N LYS A 189 -8.55 -8.04 24.82
CA LYS A 189 -8.70 -6.61 25.09
C LYS A 189 -9.61 -6.02 24.01
N PHE A 190 -10.56 -5.20 24.43
CA PHE A 190 -11.46 -4.50 23.53
C PHE A 190 -11.29 -3.00 23.73
N TYR A 191 -11.21 -2.29 22.61
CA TYR A 191 -11.07 -0.84 22.55
C TYR A 191 -12.33 -0.30 21.87
N LYS A 192 -13.10 0.54 22.57
CA LYS A 192 -14.28 1.17 22.00
C LYS A 192 -13.89 2.46 21.32
N ALA A 193 -14.16 2.57 20.02
CA ALA A 193 -13.90 3.76 19.21
C ALA A 193 -15.01 3.97 18.17
N GLY A 194 -15.14 5.19 17.65
CA GLY A 194 -16.05 5.50 16.55
C GLY A 194 -15.49 4.99 15.22
N THR A 195 -15.71 3.71 14.92
CA THR A 195 -15.10 3.01 13.77
C THR A 195 -16.01 2.92 12.55
N ASN A 196 -17.15 3.64 12.55
CA ASN A 196 -18.10 3.70 11.44
C ASN A 196 -18.62 2.32 10.96
N GLY A 197 -18.86 1.39 11.89
CA GLY A 197 -19.38 0.06 11.59
C GLY A 197 -18.31 -0.97 11.20
N ILE A 198 -17.02 -0.66 11.40
CA ILE A 198 -15.90 -1.56 11.16
C ILE A 198 -15.37 -2.11 12.49
N ILE A 199 -15.12 -3.42 12.53
CA ILE A 199 -14.40 -4.09 13.60
C ILE A 199 -13.00 -4.43 13.12
N TYR A 200 -11.99 -3.98 13.88
CA TYR A 200 -10.59 -4.31 13.69
C TYR A 200 -10.21 -5.48 14.61
N HIS A 201 -9.52 -6.47 14.04
CA HIS A 201 -9.10 -7.68 14.72
C HIS A 201 -7.58 -7.76 14.67
N ASP A 202 -6.94 -7.81 15.84
CA ASP A 202 -5.50 -8.05 15.97
C ASP A 202 -5.26 -9.28 16.84
N TYR A 203 -4.63 -10.29 16.24
CA TYR A 203 -4.21 -11.50 16.91
C TYR A 203 -2.68 -11.49 17.01
N ILE A 204 -2.18 -11.40 18.24
CA ILE A 204 -0.76 -11.23 18.53
C ILE A 204 -0.24 -12.47 19.22
N PHE A 205 0.75 -13.12 18.60
CA PHE A 205 1.41 -14.31 19.10
C PHE A 205 2.89 -14.01 19.33
N SER A 206 3.36 -14.20 20.57
CA SER A 206 4.78 -14.13 20.87
C SER A 206 5.50 -15.27 20.17
N LEU A 207 6.62 -14.97 19.52
CA LEU A 207 7.51 -15.94 18.89
C LEU A 207 8.80 -16.00 19.68
N GLU A 208 9.23 -17.22 20.00
CA GLU A 208 10.44 -17.51 20.76
C GLU A 208 11.33 -18.47 19.95
N ASP A 209 12.63 -18.46 20.22
CA ASP A 209 13.60 -19.43 19.72
C ASP A 209 13.73 -19.59 18.18
N LEU A 210 13.43 -18.56 17.39
CA LEU A 210 13.71 -18.60 15.95
C LEU A 210 15.21 -18.58 15.66
N ASN A 211 15.67 -19.50 14.81
CA ASN A 211 17.04 -19.49 14.31
C ASN A 211 17.24 -18.44 13.19
N GLU A 212 18.49 -18.16 12.83
CA GLU A 212 18.82 -17.15 11.82
C GLU A 212 18.14 -17.37 10.46
N LYS A 213 17.94 -18.63 10.06
CA LYS A 213 17.27 -18.94 8.79
C LYS A 213 15.77 -18.66 8.86
N GLU A 214 15.14 -18.99 9.99
CA GLU A 214 13.73 -18.70 10.24
C GLU A 214 13.49 -17.19 10.31
N ILE A 215 14.37 -16.43 10.97
CA ILE A 215 14.33 -14.96 11.00
C ILE A 215 14.39 -14.39 9.57
N GLY A 216 15.29 -14.92 8.73
CA GLY A 216 15.40 -14.51 7.33
C GLY A 216 14.16 -14.81 6.48
N LEU A 217 13.35 -15.80 6.87
CA LEU A 217 12.10 -16.19 6.21
C LEU A 217 10.85 -15.60 6.86
N ALA A 218 10.94 -15.07 8.09
CA ALA A 218 9.80 -14.70 8.92
C ALA A 218 8.81 -13.75 8.21
N SER A 219 9.32 -12.69 7.58
CA SER A 219 8.45 -11.73 6.89
C SER A 219 7.82 -12.30 5.61
N LEU A 220 8.49 -13.26 4.94
CA LEU A 220 7.93 -13.97 3.79
C LEU A 220 6.87 -14.98 4.24
N TYR A 221 7.14 -15.74 5.30
CA TYR A 221 6.18 -16.66 5.91
C TYR A 221 4.87 -15.93 6.26
N ALA A 222 4.96 -14.79 6.96
CA ALA A 222 3.79 -14.01 7.33
C ALA A 222 3.01 -13.51 6.10
N TYR A 223 3.71 -13.07 5.05
CA TYR A 223 3.07 -12.67 3.79
C TYR A 223 2.34 -13.84 3.12
N VAL A 224 2.98 -15.01 3.06
CA VAL A 224 2.39 -16.22 2.45
C VAL A 224 1.19 -16.74 3.24
N LEU A 225 1.26 -16.72 4.58
CA LEU A 225 0.25 -17.27 5.49
C LEU A 225 -1.20 -16.83 5.19
N THR A 226 -1.38 -15.62 4.68
CA THR A 226 -2.71 -15.02 4.41
C THR A 226 -3.10 -15.04 2.93
N ASN A 227 -2.26 -15.61 2.06
CA ASN A 227 -2.38 -15.57 0.59
C ASN A 227 -2.38 -16.96 -0.08
N ILE A 228 -2.58 -18.01 0.71
CA ILE A 228 -2.65 -19.42 0.30
C ILE A 228 -3.99 -20.02 0.73
N GLY A 229 -4.30 -21.20 0.21
CA GLY A 229 -5.48 -21.99 0.53
C GLY A 229 -5.50 -22.45 1.98
N LEU A 230 -6.69 -22.82 2.45
CA LEU A 230 -6.95 -23.30 3.80
C LEU A 230 -7.69 -24.64 3.72
N SER A 231 -7.27 -25.62 4.53
CA SER A 231 -7.86 -26.97 4.60
C SER A 231 -7.97 -27.66 3.24
N ASP A 232 -9.17 -27.76 2.66
CA ASP A 232 -9.49 -28.37 1.37
C ASP A 232 -9.66 -27.34 0.25
N LYS A 233 -9.71 -26.05 0.56
CA LYS A 233 -9.91 -24.95 -0.38
C LYS A 233 -8.60 -24.44 -0.95
N SER A 234 -8.63 -24.04 -2.21
CA SER A 234 -7.53 -23.42 -2.94
C SER A 234 -7.37 -21.93 -2.61
N TYR A 235 -6.23 -21.32 -2.96
CA TYR A 235 -5.99 -19.89 -2.69
C TYR A 235 -7.02 -18.96 -3.33
N ASP A 236 -7.55 -19.30 -4.52
CA ASP A 236 -8.55 -18.50 -5.23
C ASP A 236 -9.92 -18.55 -4.56
N GLU A 237 -10.33 -19.73 -4.07
CA GLU A 237 -11.56 -19.87 -3.28
C GLU A 237 -11.47 -19.09 -1.96
N ILE A 238 -10.31 -19.15 -1.28
CA ILE A 238 -10.08 -18.40 -0.04
C ILE A 238 -10.02 -16.89 -0.32
N GLN A 239 -9.42 -16.45 -1.41
CA GLN A 239 -9.38 -15.04 -1.79
C GLN A 239 -10.78 -14.48 -2.12
N GLU A 240 -11.62 -15.27 -2.79
CA GLU A 240 -13.02 -14.91 -3.04
C GLU A 240 -13.79 -14.79 -1.71
N TYR A 241 -13.62 -15.76 -0.81
CA TYR A 241 -14.25 -15.71 0.52
C TYR A 241 -13.77 -14.51 1.34
N GLN A 242 -12.46 -14.25 1.38
CA GLN A 242 -11.89 -13.05 2.00
C GLN A 242 -12.58 -11.79 1.48
N SER A 243 -12.68 -11.64 0.15
CA SER A 243 -13.28 -10.47 -0.47
C SER A 243 -14.75 -10.24 -0.08
N LEU A 244 -15.49 -11.30 0.25
CA LEU A 244 -16.89 -11.25 0.71
C LEU A 244 -17.07 -10.82 2.17
N ILE A 245 -16.08 -11.07 3.03
CA ILE A 245 -16.25 -10.94 4.49
C ILE A 245 -15.31 -9.93 5.15
N THR A 246 -14.17 -9.63 4.52
CA THR A 246 -13.13 -8.74 5.05
C THR A 246 -12.84 -7.59 4.12
N GLY A 247 -12.38 -6.45 4.64
CA GLY A 247 -11.75 -5.42 3.80
C GLY A 247 -10.25 -5.65 3.60
N ASN A 248 -9.62 -6.40 4.50
CA ASN A 248 -8.25 -6.88 4.37
C ASN A 248 -7.96 -7.90 5.49
N ILE A 249 -7.14 -8.90 5.19
CA ILE A 249 -6.48 -9.75 6.19
C ILE A 249 -5.00 -9.78 5.83
N SER A 250 -4.15 -9.56 6.82
CA SER A 250 -2.70 -9.53 6.63
C SER A 250 -1.99 -10.08 7.85
N ALA A 251 -0.84 -10.71 7.62
CA ALA A 251 0.02 -11.17 8.68
C ALA A 251 1.41 -10.52 8.54
N SER A 252 2.00 -10.18 9.67
CA SER A 252 3.35 -9.62 9.74
C SER A 252 4.06 -10.15 10.99
N ILE A 253 5.35 -10.45 10.86
CA ILE A 253 6.20 -10.71 12.02
C ILE A 253 7.00 -9.44 12.28
N LYS A 254 6.89 -8.89 13.48
CA LYS A 254 7.53 -7.62 13.87
C LYS A 254 8.35 -7.78 15.14
N PRO A 255 9.58 -7.25 15.18
CA PRO A 255 10.29 -7.10 16.43
C PRO A 255 9.66 -5.95 17.23
N ASP A 256 9.54 -6.15 18.53
CA ASP A 256 9.09 -5.17 19.51
C ASP A 256 10.18 -5.01 20.57
N ILE A 257 10.29 -3.81 21.14
CA ILE A 257 11.20 -3.50 22.23
C ILE A 257 10.45 -2.84 23.36
N ASN A 258 10.51 -3.45 24.54
CA ASN A 258 10.03 -2.80 25.74
C ASN A 258 11.00 -1.69 26.13
N HIS A 259 10.60 -0.44 25.90
CA HIS A 259 11.45 0.73 26.18
C HIS A 259 11.79 0.93 27.67
N LEU A 260 11.06 0.28 28.59
CA LEU A 260 11.34 0.36 30.03
C LEU A 260 12.36 -0.70 30.48
N THR A 261 12.29 -1.92 29.90
CA THR A 261 13.13 -3.06 30.33
C THR A 261 14.27 -3.36 29.36
N GLY A 262 14.21 -2.85 28.13
CA GLY A 262 15.10 -3.20 27.02
C GLY A 262 14.85 -4.60 26.44
N GLU A 263 13.84 -5.31 26.92
CA GLU A 263 13.48 -6.66 26.47
C GLU A 263 12.99 -6.61 25.01
N GLN A 264 13.59 -7.44 24.17
CA GLN A 264 13.21 -7.57 22.77
C GLN A 264 12.30 -8.78 22.60
N LYS A 265 11.21 -8.61 21.88
CA LYS A 265 10.27 -9.68 21.54
C LYS A 265 10.05 -9.72 20.06
N LEU A 266 9.73 -10.91 19.56
CA LEU A 266 9.26 -11.08 18.20
C LEU A 266 7.80 -11.49 18.28
N SER A 267 6.94 -10.93 17.44
CA SER A 267 5.53 -11.31 17.44
C SER A 267 4.98 -11.46 16.03
N LEU A 268 4.24 -12.55 15.82
CA LEU A 268 3.33 -12.68 14.67
C LEU A 268 2.06 -11.91 15.00
N ILE A 269 1.72 -10.97 14.12
CA ILE A 269 0.53 -10.15 14.21
C ILE A 269 -0.30 -10.44 12.97
N ILE A 270 -1.49 -11.01 13.18
CA ILE A 270 -2.52 -11.14 12.14
C ILE A 270 -3.54 -10.04 12.37
N SER A 271 -3.59 -9.10 11.44
CA SER A 271 -4.47 -7.93 11.47
C SER A 271 -5.51 -8.06 10.38
N ALA A 272 -6.77 -7.83 10.74
CA ALA A 272 -7.87 -7.85 9.79
C ALA A 272 -8.95 -6.83 10.12
N LYS A 273 -9.74 -6.45 9.12
CA LYS A 273 -10.87 -5.52 9.28
C LYS A 273 -12.13 -6.06 8.61
N SER A 274 -13.27 -5.93 9.26
CA SER A 274 -14.55 -6.45 8.77
C SER A 274 -15.69 -5.52 9.14
N LEU A 275 -16.78 -5.53 8.37
CA LEU A 275 -18.05 -4.95 8.85
C LEU A 275 -18.52 -5.68 10.10
N GLU A 276 -19.21 -5.00 11.01
CA GLU A 276 -19.71 -5.57 12.27
C GLU A 276 -20.44 -6.90 12.08
N LYS A 277 -21.31 -7.00 11.06
CA LYS A 277 -22.06 -8.22 10.71
C LYS A 277 -21.18 -9.43 10.35
N ASN A 278 -19.93 -9.20 9.95
CA ASN A 278 -18.99 -10.23 9.49
C ASN A 278 -17.93 -10.57 10.56
N ALA A 279 -17.96 -9.95 11.74
CA ALA A 279 -16.91 -10.11 12.74
C ALA A 279 -16.69 -11.56 13.23
N SER A 280 -17.75 -12.35 13.38
CA SER A 280 -17.63 -13.77 13.72
C SER A 280 -16.96 -14.57 12.61
N LYS A 281 -17.36 -14.34 11.35
CA LYS A 281 -16.75 -15.00 10.17
C LYS A 281 -15.28 -14.64 10.02
N MET A 282 -14.95 -13.38 10.29
CA MET A 282 -13.58 -12.88 10.28
C MET A 282 -12.71 -13.60 11.32
N ARG A 283 -13.20 -13.70 12.57
CA ARG A 283 -12.51 -14.46 13.61
C ARG A 283 -12.23 -15.90 13.16
N ASP A 284 -13.25 -16.57 12.62
CA ASP A 284 -13.14 -17.97 12.23
C ASP A 284 -12.11 -18.13 11.09
N LEU A 285 -12.11 -17.22 10.10
CA LEU A 285 -11.10 -17.17 9.05
C LEU A 285 -9.67 -16.97 9.59
N ILE A 286 -9.46 -16.09 10.59
CA ILE A 286 -8.14 -15.90 11.20
C ILE A 286 -7.68 -17.20 11.86
N ILE A 287 -8.56 -17.90 12.57
CA ILE A 287 -8.25 -19.16 13.24
C ILE A 287 -7.89 -20.25 12.21
N GLU A 288 -8.68 -20.40 11.15
CA GLU A 288 -8.39 -21.31 10.04
C GLU A 288 -7.06 -20.96 9.36
N SER A 289 -6.77 -19.66 9.16
CA SER A 289 -5.50 -19.20 8.56
C SER A 289 -4.28 -19.59 9.38
N ILE A 290 -4.43 -19.75 10.69
CA ILE A 290 -3.32 -20.16 11.58
C ILE A 290 -3.18 -21.69 11.59
N ASN A 291 -4.29 -22.41 11.70
CA ASN A 291 -4.27 -23.85 11.96
C ASN A 291 -4.16 -24.68 10.67
N ASP A 292 -4.77 -24.21 9.59
CA ASP A 292 -5.10 -25.04 8.42
C ASP A 292 -4.50 -24.50 7.11
N ALA A 293 -3.54 -23.58 7.20
CA ALA A 293 -2.86 -23.01 6.03
C ALA A 293 -2.11 -24.07 5.20
N ARG A 294 -2.33 -24.03 3.89
CA ARG A 294 -1.80 -25.00 2.93
C ARG A 294 -0.51 -24.54 2.27
N PHE A 295 0.62 -25.03 2.77
CA PHE A 295 1.94 -24.74 2.18
C PHE A 295 2.32 -25.69 1.02
N ASP A 296 1.35 -26.40 0.45
CA ASP A 296 1.53 -27.33 -0.68
C ASP A 296 1.22 -26.70 -2.05
N GLU A 297 0.66 -25.49 -2.10
CA GLU A 297 0.41 -24.72 -3.32
C GLU A 297 1.69 -24.07 -3.89
N THR A 298 2.65 -24.90 -4.28
CA THR A 298 4.01 -24.49 -4.68
C THR A 298 4.05 -23.40 -5.76
N LYS A 299 3.18 -23.49 -6.78
CA LYS A 299 3.08 -22.48 -7.85
C LYS A 299 2.66 -21.11 -7.30
N ARG A 300 1.64 -21.07 -6.43
CA ARG A 300 1.18 -19.84 -5.79
C ARG A 300 2.26 -19.23 -4.90
N ILE A 301 2.94 -20.07 -4.11
CA ILE A 301 4.05 -19.62 -3.26
C ILE A 301 5.17 -19.00 -4.10
N GLN A 302 5.53 -19.62 -5.23
CA GLN A 302 6.52 -19.07 -6.17
C GLN A 302 6.10 -17.68 -6.71
N GLU A 303 4.84 -17.53 -7.14
CA GLU A 303 4.29 -16.24 -7.58
C GLU A 303 4.39 -15.18 -6.47
N LEU A 304 4.00 -15.53 -5.24
CA LEU A 304 4.06 -14.63 -4.09
C LEU A 304 5.49 -14.17 -3.77
N ILE A 305 6.47 -15.08 -3.86
CA ILE A 305 7.88 -14.75 -3.68
C ILE A 305 8.35 -13.77 -4.76
N GLN A 306 8.01 -14.02 -6.02
CA GLN A 306 8.35 -13.13 -7.14
C GLN A 306 7.72 -11.74 -6.96
N HIS A 307 6.45 -11.66 -6.58
CA HIS A 307 5.78 -10.40 -6.23
C HIS A 307 6.45 -9.67 -5.06
N SER A 308 6.88 -10.40 -4.03
CA SER A 308 7.61 -9.82 -2.90
C SER A 308 8.91 -9.16 -3.37
N ILE A 309 9.67 -9.81 -4.25
CA ILE A 309 10.94 -9.26 -4.77
C ILE A 309 10.69 -8.02 -5.62
N ALA A 310 9.75 -8.08 -6.56
CA ALA A 310 9.44 -6.95 -7.43
C ALA A 310 9.10 -5.70 -6.61
N ARG A 311 8.25 -5.85 -5.57
CA ARG A 311 7.93 -4.74 -4.65
C ARG A 311 9.13 -4.22 -3.87
N ASN A 312 10.01 -5.11 -3.39
CA ASN A 312 11.21 -4.69 -2.66
C ASN A 312 12.26 -4.03 -3.59
N GLU A 313 12.32 -4.41 -4.87
CA GLU A 313 13.18 -3.74 -5.86
C GLU A 313 12.66 -2.34 -6.19
N GLU A 314 11.34 -2.19 -6.39
CA GLU A 314 10.71 -0.88 -6.61
C GLU A 314 10.92 0.08 -5.43
N ALA A 315 10.90 -0.44 -4.20
CA ALA A 315 11.17 0.33 -2.99
C ALA A 315 12.58 0.94 -2.95
N ILE A 316 13.56 0.43 -3.71
CA ILE A 316 14.90 1.01 -3.77
C ILE A 316 14.87 2.40 -4.40
N SER A 317 14.07 2.57 -5.46
CA SER A 317 13.95 3.84 -6.16
C SER A 317 13.03 4.81 -5.42
N SER A 318 11.91 4.34 -4.86
CA SER A 318 10.92 5.20 -4.20
C SER A 318 11.23 5.51 -2.73
N ASN A 319 12.00 4.66 -2.04
CA ASN A 319 12.31 4.79 -0.62
C ASN A 319 13.81 4.56 -0.28
N GLY A 320 14.71 5.02 -1.16
CA GLY A 320 16.15 4.79 -0.99
C GLY A 320 16.74 5.34 0.32
N HIS A 321 16.27 6.51 0.78
CA HIS A 321 16.72 7.12 2.03
C HIS A 321 16.34 6.28 3.27
N GLY A 322 15.10 5.76 3.32
CA GLY A 322 14.64 4.87 4.39
C GLY A 322 15.48 3.60 4.47
N LEU A 323 15.72 2.96 3.31
CA LEU A 323 16.56 1.77 3.22
C LEU A 323 18.02 2.01 3.66
N ALA A 324 18.58 3.17 3.33
CA ALA A 324 19.91 3.56 3.76
C ALA A 324 20.00 3.77 5.28
N MET A 325 18.99 4.42 5.88
CA MET A 325 18.91 4.59 7.33
C MET A 325 18.81 3.26 8.06
N ASP A 326 17.92 2.36 7.62
CA ASP A 326 17.75 1.04 8.23
C ASP A 326 19.03 0.20 8.15
N TYR A 327 19.69 0.24 6.98
CA TYR A 327 20.95 -0.48 6.77
C TYR A 327 22.07 0.05 7.68
N ALA A 328 22.20 1.39 7.79
CA ALA A 328 23.19 2.03 8.67
C ALA A 328 22.90 1.75 10.15
N ALA A 329 21.62 1.82 10.56
CA ALA A 329 21.20 1.55 11.93
C ALA A 329 21.46 0.10 12.36
N GLY A 330 21.46 -0.85 11.42
CA GLY A 330 21.73 -2.26 11.69
C GLY A 330 23.10 -2.57 12.32
N GLY A 331 24.06 -1.63 12.27
CA GLY A 331 25.35 -1.74 12.97
C GLY A 331 25.38 -1.17 14.38
N ILE A 332 24.29 -0.53 14.83
CA ILE A 332 24.26 0.26 16.08
C ILE A 332 23.70 -0.55 17.26
N SER A 333 22.68 -1.37 17.04
CA SER A 333 22.03 -2.15 18.11
C SER A 333 21.54 -3.52 17.62
N SER A 334 21.37 -4.47 18.55
CA SER A 334 20.82 -5.79 18.24
C SER A 334 19.39 -5.73 17.70
N PHE A 335 18.55 -4.84 18.23
CA PHE A 335 17.20 -4.60 17.71
C PHE A 335 17.23 -4.09 16.27
N ALA A 336 18.09 -3.11 15.97
CA ALA A 336 18.23 -2.59 14.62
C ALA A 336 18.82 -3.65 13.67
N ALA A 337 19.75 -4.49 14.13
CA ALA A 337 20.29 -5.61 13.37
C ALA A 337 19.21 -6.66 13.03
N LEU A 338 18.32 -6.96 13.99
CA LEU A 338 17.17 -7.84 13.80
C LEU A 338 16.18 -7.24 12.79
N SER A 339 15.79 -5.97 12.98
CA SER A 339 14.92 -5.24 12.06
C SER A 339 15.51 -5.21 10.64
N ALA A 340 16.78 -4.86 10.50
CA ALA A 340 17.46 -4.83 9.21
C ALA A 340 17.56 -6.22 8.56
N SER A 341 17.60 -7.32 9.32
CA SER A 341 17.59 -8.68 8.77
C SER A 341 16.20 -9.10 8.26
N MET A 342 15.15 -8.58 8.88
CA MET A 342 13.76 -8.89 8.55
C MET A 342 13.17 -7.99 7.47
N PHE A 343 13.72 -6.77 7.30
CA PHE A 343 13.24 -5.72 6.40
C PHE A 343 14.37 -5.17 5.52
N GLY A 344 14.02 -4.29 4.57
CA GLY A 344 14.99 -3.56 3.75
C GLY A 344 15.95 -4.41 2.93
N ILE A 345 17.18 -3.91 2.74
CA ILE A 345 18.14 -4.44 1.76
C ILE A 345 18.63 -5.85 2.13
N LYS A 346 18.92 -6.13 3.41
CA LYS A 346 19.42 -7.46 3.80
C LYS A 346 18.35 -8.53 3.61
N LYS A 347 17.09 -8.24 3.92
CA LYS A 347 15.95 -9.12 3.58
C LYS A 347 15.93 -9.44 2.08
N LEU A 348 16.04 -8.43 1.22
CA LEU A 348 16.02 -8.62 -0.24
C LEU A 348 17.15 -9.54 -0.71
N GLN A 349 18.36 -9.35 -0.18
CA GLN A 349 19.50 -10.22 -0.44
C GLN A 349 19.24 -11.66 0.04
N GLY A 350 18.66 -11.82 1.23
CA GLY A 350 18.27 -13.12 1.79
C GLY A 350 17.26 -13.86 0.90
N ILE A 351 16.18 -13.20 0.50
CA ILE A 351 15.15 -13.78 -0.38
C ILE A 351 15.73 -14.19 -1.74
N LYS A 352 16.55 -13.34 -2.35
CA LYS A 352 17.22 -13.66 -3.63
C LYS A 352 18.16 -14.86 -3.51
N SER A 353 18.90 -14.97 -2.41
CA SER A 353 19.79 -16.10 -2.14
C SER A 353 19.01 -17.41 -2.00
N ILE A 354 17.88 -17.38 -1.29
CA ILE A 354 17.00 -18.54 -1.11
C ILE A 354 16.47 -19.03 -2.46
N ILE A 355 15.98 -18.14 -3.31
CA ILE A 355 15.51 -18.50 -4.67
C ILE A 355 16.59 -19.15 -5.52
N ASN A 356 17.79 -18.55 -5.55
CA ASN A 356 18.91 -19.09 -6.31
C ASN A 356 19.27 -20.51 -5.83
N LYS A 357 19.15 -20.76 -4.52
CA LYS A 357 19.42 -22.07 -3.92
C LYS A 357 18.36 -23.12 -4.24
N PHE A 358 17.09 -22.72 -4.29
CA PHE A 358 15.96 -23.62 -4.57
C PHE A 358 15.63 -23.76 -6.06
N GLY A 359 16.40 -23.13 -6.95
CA GLY A 359 16.19 -23.22 -8.40
C GLY A 359 14.83 -22.69 -8.84
N ILE A 360 14.22 -21.80 -8.04
CA ILE A 360 12.95 -21.18 -8.37
C ILE A 360 13.22 -20.28 -9.57
N GLU A 361 12.74 -20.69 -10.76
CA GLU A 361 12.94 -19.92 -11.98
C GLU A 361 12.46 -18.47 -11.75
N LYS A 362 13.30 -17.50 -12.15
CA LYS A 362 12.85 -16.12 -12.32
C LYS A 362 11.77 -16.18 -13.39
N GLY A 363 10.51 -16.01 -13.00
CA GLY A 363 9.36 -16.17 -13.88
C GLY A 363 9.55 -15.43 -15.20
N VAL A 364 9.19 -16.13 -16.29
CA VAL A 364 9.20 -15.70 -17.68
C VAL A 364 8.26 -14.53 -17.90
#